data_AF-A0A0R2E2V7-F1
#
_entry.id   AF-A0A0R2E2V7-F1
#
_cell.length_a   1.000
_cell.length_b   1.000
_cell.length_c   1.000
_cell.angle_alpha   90.00
_cell.angle_beta   90.00
_cell.angle_gamma   90.00
#
_symmetry.space_group_name_H-M   'P 1'
#
loop_
_entity.id
_entity.type
_entity.pdbx_description
1 polymer ?
#
loop_
_entity_poly.entity_id
_entity_poly.type
_entity_poly.pdbx_seq_one_letter_code
_entity_poly.pdbx_strand_id
1 'polypeptide(L)'
;MHAVLEKLLELAKKEHIRIIWTQELSPTTPPVAAYNLRCIIMNSNWHNPNQFIFQLAHELAHLIYGDPLDLHLYNRTPAQKFKIESHINDYALQILLHLYSQTPYNKINIVSFMQKYAIPTHLENRVCFLINTL
;
A
#
# COMPACT_ATOMS: atom_id res chain seq x y z
N MET A 1 14.16 -7.01 -0.30
CA MET A 1 12.71 -7.30 -0.18
C MET A 1 12.34 -7.67 1.25
N HIS A 2 13.01 -8.66 1.88
CA HIS A 2 12.80 -9.03 3.29
C HIS A 2 12.89 -7.86 4.28
N ALA A 3 13.96 -7.05 4.22
CA ALA A 3 14.12 -5.90 5.11
C ALA A 3 13.02 -4.82 5.00
N VAL A 4 12.32 -4.72 3.86
CA VAL A 4 11.21 -3.77 3.70
C VAL A 4 9.92 -4.37 4.25
N LEU A 5 9.69 -5.66 4.02
CA LEU A 5 8.58 -6.38 4.64
C LEU A 5 8.65 -6.25 6.16
N GLU A 6 9.80 -6.55 6.78
CA GLU A 6 10.00 -6.43 8.23
C GLU A 6 9.62 -5.04 8.75
N LYS A 7 10.06 -3.96 8.09
CA LYS A 7 9.70 -2.59 8.47
C LYS A 7 8.21 -2.30 8.32
N LEU A 8 7.53 -2.86 7.32
CA LEU A 8 6.08 -2.74 7.20
C LEU A 8 5.35 -3.52 8.30
N LEU A 9 5.86 -4.68 8.72
CA LEU A 9 5.32 -5.44 9.85
C LEU A 9 5.55 -4.73 11.18
N GLU A 10 6.71 -4.09 11.35
CA GLU A 10 7.00 -3.23 12.50
C GLU A 10 6.06 -2.02 12.55
N LEU A 11 5.82 -1.37 11.40
CA LEU A 11 4.84 -0.29 11.27
C LEU A 11 3.44 -0.78 11.64
N ALA A 12 3.00 -1.93 11.10
CA ALA A 12 1.71 -2.53 11.45
C ALA A 12 1.60 -2.77 12.95
N LYS A 13 2.63 -3.36 13.57
CA LYS A 13 2.68 -3.61 15.01
C LYS A 13 2.61 -2.32 15.83
N LYS A 14 3.35 -1.28 15.42
CA LYS A 14 3.34 0.04 16.07
C LYS A 14 1.95 0.68 16.03
N GLU A 15 1.26 0.55 14.91
CA GLU A 15 -0.08 1.12 14.70
C GLU A 15 -1.21 0.18 15.18
N HIS A 16 -0.86 -0.88 15.93
CA HIS A 16 -1.79 -1.88 16.46
C HIS A 16 -2.67 -2.56 15.39
N ILE A 17 -2.10 -2.80 14.22
CA ILE A 17 -2.74 -3.47 13.08
C ILE A 17 -2.34 -4.95 13.07
N ARG A 18 -3.34 -5.83 13.07
CA ARG A 18 -3.15 -7.26 12.88
C ARG A 18 -3.02 -7.59 11.40
N ILE A 19 -2.09 -8.47 11.03
CA ILE A 19 -1.97 -8.99 9.66
C ILE A 19 -2.28 -10.49 9.68
N ILE A 20 -3.22 -10.91 8.84
CA ILE A 20 -3.58 -12.30 8.62
C ILE A 20 -3.13 -12.67 7.21
N TRP A 21 -2.36 -13.74 7.10
CA TRP A 21 -1.93 -14.31 5.82
C TRP A 21 -2.82 -15.50 5.47
N THR A 22 -3.38 -15.53 4.27
CA THR A 22 -4.25 -16.64 3.83
C THR A 22 -3.98 -17.03 2.37
N GLN A 23 -4.14 -18.31 2.05
CA GLN A 23 -4.13 -18.84 0.69
C GLN A 23 -5.53 -19.22 0.19
N GLU A 24 -6.57 -19.00 0.99
CA GLU A 24 -7.95 -19.38 0.68
C GLU A 24 -8.61 -18.47 -0.36
N LEU A 25 -8.01 -17.30 -0.62
CA LEU A 25 -8.50 -16.35 -1.61
C LEU A 25 -8.05 -16.75 -3.03
N SER A 26 -8.88 -16.42 -4.03
CA SER A 26 -8.52 -16.57 -5.45
C SER A 26 -7.24 -15.78 -5.76
N PRO A 27 -6.37 -16.22 -6.69
CA PRO A 27 -5.17 -15.48 -7.08
C PRO A 27 -5.39 -14.05 -7.58
N THR A 28 -6.64 -13.72 -7.94
CA THR A 28 -7.05 -12.39 -8.42
C THR A 28 -7.83 -11.57 -7.39
N THR A 29 -8.10 -12.12 -6.20
CA THR A 29 -8.71 -11.36 -5.11
C THR A 29 -7.62 -10.55 -4.41
N PRO A 30 -7.72 -9.21 -4.38
CA PRO A 30 -6.73 -8.40 -3.68
C PRO A 30 -6.82 -8.61 -2.16
N PRO A 31 -5.76 -8.24 -1.41
CA PRO A 31 -5.84 -8.03 0.02
C PRO A 31 -6.95 -7.06 0.42
N VAL A 32 -7.28 -7.05 1.69
CA VAL A 32 -8.30 -6.13 2.23
C VAL A 32 -7.97 -5.67 3.64
N ALA A 33 -8.11 -4.37 3.86
CA ALA A 33 -8.12 -3.73 5.16
C ALA A 33 -9.54 -3.71 5.76
N ALA A 34 -9.70 -4.35 6.91
CA ALA A 34 -10.89 -4.29 7.74
C ALA A 34 -10.69 -3.25 8.85
N TYR A 35 -11.14 -2.00 8.60
CA TYR A 35 -10.91 -0.86 9.50
C TYR A 35 -11.35 -1.12 10.95
N ASN A 36 -12.61 -1.53 11.14
CA ASN A 36 -13.18 -1.77 12.46
C ASN A 36 -12.47 -2.88 13.25
N LEU A 37 -11.83 -3.82 12.54
CA LEU A 37 -11.07 -4.91 13.15
C LEU A 37 -9.58 -4.58 13.30
N ARG A 38 -9.14 -3.40 12.83
CA ARG A 38 -7.73 -3.00 12.68
C ARG A 38 -6.90 -4.15 12.11
N CYS A 39 -7.41 -4.77 11.04
CA CYS A 39 -6.87 -6.01 10.51
C CYS A 39 -6.69 -5.92 9.00
N ILE A 40 -5.58 -6.46 8.50
CA ILE A 40 -5.34 -6.65 7.07
C ILE A 40 -5.37 -8.14 6.79
N ILE A 41 -6.13 -8.55 5.78
CA ILE A 41 -6.12 -9.91 5.25
C ILE A 41 -5.31 -9.88 3.96
N MET A 42 -4.12 -10.46 4.01
CA MET A 42 -3.20 -10.55 2.87
C MET A 42 -3.41 -11.86 2.12
N ASN A 43 -3.54 -11.76 0.80
CA ASN A 43 -3.66 -12.90 -0.09
C ASN A 43 -2.28 -13.45 -0.47
N SER A 44 -1.85 -14.52 0.18
CA SER A 44 -0.61 -15.24 -0.12
C SER A 44 -0.66 -16.02 -1.44
N ASN A 45 -1.84 -16.18 -2.05
CA ASN A 45 -2.04 -16.82 -3.36
C ASN A 45 -2.05 -15.80 -4.52
N TRP A 46 -1.73 -14.52 -4.26
CA TRP A 46 -1.80 -13.46 -5.27
C TRP A 46 -0.94 -13.77 -6.50
N HIS A 47 -1.54 -13.64 -7.69
CA HIS A 47 -0.92 -14.04 -8.96
C HIS A 47 0.39 -13.32 -9.29
N ASN A 48 0.62 -12.11 -8.75
CA ASN A 48 1.86 -11.37 -8.94
C ASN A 48 2.61 -11.13 -7.62
N PRO A 49 3.42 -12.08 -7.15
CA PRO A 49 4.09 -11.99 -5.85
C PRO A 49 5.03 -10.80 -5.71
N ASN A 50 5.48 -10.18 -6.82
CA ASN A 50 6.33 -9.00 -6.76
C ASN A 50 5.57 -7.76 -6.24
N GLN A 51 4.25 -7.69 -6.42
CA GLN A 51 3.40 -6.59 -5.95
C GLN A 51 3.07 -6.65 -4.46
N PHE A 52 3.49 -7.70 -3.78
CA PHE A 52 3.06 -8.00 -2.41
C PHE A 52 3.46 -6.90 -1.41
N ILE A 53 4.66 -6.33 -1.57
CA ILE A 53 5.13 -5.22 -0.75
C ILE A 53 4.27 -3.97 -0.96
N PHE A 54 3.95 -3.66 -2.22
CA PHE A 54 3.10 -2.51 -2.53
C PHE A 54 1.68 -2.69 -1.99
N GLN A 55 1.11 -3.89 -2.14
CA GLN A 55 -0.22 -4.17 -1.59
C GLN A 55 -0.26 -4.07 -0.07
N LEU A 56 0.73 -4.61 0.64
CA LEU A 56 0.77 -4.46 2.10
C LEU A 56 0.87 -2.97 2.51
N ALA A 57 1.71 -2.19 1.81
CA ALA A 57 1.80 -0.74 2.07
C ALA A 57 0.47 -0.02 1.77
N HIS A 58 -0.24 -0.44 0.73
CA HIS A 58 -1.56 0.07 0.36
C HIS A 58 -2.61 -0.21 1.44
N GLU A 59 -2.72 -1.46 1.90
CA GLU A 59 -3.66 -1.81 2.97
C GLU A 59 -3.29 -1.18 4.32
N LEU A 60 -2.00 -1.00 4.61
CA LEU A 60 -1.56 -0.22 5.77
C LEU A 60 -1.99 1.24 5.65
N ALA A 61 -1.88 1.84 4.46
CA ALA A 61 -2.31 3.20 4.23
C ALA A 61 -3.83 3.38 4.46
N HIS A 62 -4.67 2.42 4.06
CA HIS A 62 -6.10 2.41 4.40
C HIS A 62 -6.35 2.53 5.90
N LEU A 63 -5.57 1.81 6.70
CA LEU A 63 -5.76 1.80 8.15
C LEU A 63 -5.15 3.04 8.82
N ILE A 64 -3.95 3.44 8.43
CA ILE A 64 -3.20 4.50 9.11
C ILE A 64 -3.70 5.89 8.71
N TYR A 65 -4.00 6.10 7.43
CA TYR A 65 -4.32 7.42 6.86
C TYR A 65 -5.72 7.51 6.26
N GLY A 66 -6.40 6.37 6.06
CA GLY A 66 -7.76 6.33 5.56
C GLY A 66 -8.79 6.83 6.58
N ASP A 67 -9.95 7.20 6.07
CA ASP A 67 -11.09 7.63 6.88
C ASP A 67 -11.71 6.38 7.60
N PRO A 68 -12.11 6.45 8.88
CA PRO A 68 -12.89 5.37 9.49
C PRO A 68 -14.16 4.98 8.72
N LEU A 69 -14.71 5.90 7.94
CA LEU A 69 -15.86 5.71 7.03
C LEU A 69 -15.43 5.19 5.65
N ASP A 70 -14.16 4.86 5.47
CA ASP A 70 -13.52 4.39 4.23
C ASP A 70 -13.62 2.87 4.07
N LEU A 71 -14.64 2.25 4.67
CA LEU A 71 -14.95 0.86 4.44
C LEU A 71 -15.42 0.70 2.99
N HIS A 72 -14.54 0.20 2.12
CA HIS A 72 -14.81 -0.21 0.72
C HIS A 72 -16.11 -1.01 0.53
N LEU A 73 -16.58 -1.62 1.62
CA LEU A 73 -17.73 -2.49 1.75
C LEU A 73 -19.07 -1.75 1.91
N TYR A 74 -19.13 -0.45 2.27
CA TYR A 74 -20.43 0.21 2.53
C TYR A 74 -20.57 1.63 1.93
N ASN A 75 -21.64 1.82 1.15
CA ASN A 75 -22.28 3.11 0.80
C ASN A 75 -21.41 4.23 0.20
N ARG A 76 -20.59 3.95 -0.83
CA ARG A 76 -19.87 4.99 -1.59
C ARG A 76 -20.14 4.90 -3.09
N THR A 77 -20.23 6.04 -3.76
CA THR A 77 -20.32 6.11 -5.23
C THR A 77 -18.98 5.70 -5.86
N PRO A 78 -18.96 5.23 -7.13
CA PRO A 78 -17.71 4.89 -7.81
C PRO A 78 -16.68 6.03 -7.81
N ALA A 79 -17.13 7.27 -7.98
CA ALA A 79 -16.26 8.45 -7.96
C ALA A 79 -15.62 8.69 -6.58
N GLN A 80 -16.37 8.47 -5.50
CA GLN A 80 -15.83 8.55 -4.15
C GLN A 80 -14.77 7.48 -3.92
N LYS A 81 -15.07 6.22 -4.29
CA LYS A 81 -14.11 5.11 -4.18
C LYS A 81 -12.83 5.41 -4.95
N PHE A 82 -12.94 5.89 -6.18
CA PHE A 82 -11.76 6.26 -6.99
C PHE A 82 -10.88 7.32 -6.30
N LYS A 83 -11.50 8.36 -5.73
CA LYS A 83 -10.77 9.42 -5.03
C LYS A 83 -10.05 8.90 -3.79
N ILE A 84 -10.73 8.05 -3.02
CA ILE A 84 -10.18 7.34 -1.86
C ILE A 84 -8.96 6.51 -2.28
N GLU A 85 -9.12 5.60 -3.25
CA GLU A 85 -8.05 4.74 -3.74
C GLU A 85 -6.84 5.54 -4.22
N SER A 86 -7.09 6.66 -4.90
CA SER A 86 -6.03 7.56 -5.34
C SER A 86 -5.24 8.15 -4.17
N HIS A 87 -5.91 8.63 -3.12
CA HIS A 87 -5.23 9.15 -1.93
C HIS A 87 -4.47 8.06 -1.18
N ILE A 88 -5.05 6.86 -1.07
CA ILE A 88 -4.42 5.72 -0.40
C ILE A 88 -3.19 5.26 -1.16
N ASN A 89 -3.24 5.24 -2.49
CA ASN A 89 -2.06 5.01 -3.31
C ASN A 89 -0.96 6.04 -3.01
N ASP A 90 -1.28 7.32 -2.88
CA ASP A 90 -0.28 8.33 -2.54
C ASP A 90 0.37 8.09 -1.18
N TYR A 91 -0.40 7.71 -0.17
CA TYR A 91 0.13 7.38 1.16
C TYR A 91 0.96 6.09 1.16
N ALA A 92 0.55 5.07 0.41
CA ALA A 92 1.32 3.85 0.24
C ALA A 92 2.68 4.14 -0.42
N LEU A 93 2.69 4.97 -1.46
CA LEU A 93 3.91 5.43 -2.12
C LEU A 93 4.80 6.21 -1.15
N GLN A 94 4.22 7.10 -0.34
CA GLN A 94 4.96 7.83 0.70
C GLN A 94 5.60 6.89 1.72
N ILE A 95 4.87 5.92 2.26
CA ILE A 95 5.45 4.90 3.17
C ILE A 95 6.67 4.26 2.51
N LEU A 96 6.53 3.77 1.27
CA LEU A 96 7.61 3.09 0.57
C LEU A 96 8.80 4.01 0.24
N LEU A 97 8.57 5.29 -0.07
CA LEU A 97 9.62 6.28 -0.29
C LEU A 97 10.46 6.49 0.99
N HIS A 98 9.80 6.68 2.14
CA HIS A 98 10.46 6.80 3.44
C HIS A 98 11.29 5.55 3.79
N LEU A 99 10.83 4.36 3.37
CA LEU A 99 11.58 3.11 3.59
C LEU A 99 12.70 2.89 2.56
N TYR A 100 12.59 3.48 1.37
CA TYR A 100 13.54 3.29 0.28
C TYR A 100 14.83 4.10 0.45
N SER A 101 14.74 5.34 0.96
CA SER A 101 15.91 6.21 1.10
C SER A 101 15.88 7.04 2.37
N GLN A 102 17.08 7.30 2.92
CA GLN A 102 17.31 8.32 3.96
C GLN A 102 17.81 9.66 3.38
N THR A 103 18.05 9.73 2.07
CA THR A 103 18.47 10.95 1.34
C THR A 103 17.25 11.65 0.74
N PRO A 104 17.33 12.93 0.30
CA PRO A 104 16.17 13.62 -0.26
C PRO A 104 15.57 12.86 -1.45
N TYR A 105 14.23 12.86 -1.52
CA TYR A 105 13.49 12.05 -2.50
C TYR A 105 13.82 12.43 -3.93
N ASN A 106 14.12 13.69 -4.22
CA ASN A 106 14.49 14.19 -5.54
C ASN A 106 15.73 13.52 -6.18
N LYS A 107 16.50 12.71 -5.43
CA LYS A 107 17.62 11.90 -5.96
C LYS A 107 17.23 10.45 -6.28
N ILE A 108 16.00 10.05 -6.00
CA ILE A 108 15.52 8.70 -6.24
C ILE A 108 15.36 8.49 -7.75
N ASN A 109 15.99 7.43 -8.26
CA ASN A 109 15.70 6.94 -9.60
C ASN A 109 14.31 6.30 -9.61
N ILE A 110 13.36 6.94 -10.30
CA ILE A 110 11.94 6.59 -10.34
C ILE A 110 11.74 5.16 -10.83
N VAL A 111 12.42 4.79 -11.92
CA VAL A 111 12.32 3.45 -12.54
C VAL A 111 12.77 2.37 -11.55
N SER A 112 13.91 2.58 -10.88
CA SER A 112 14.47 1.64 -9.90
C SER A 112 13.54 1.48 -8.69
N PHE A 113 12.95 2.57 -8.22
CA PHE A 113 11.98 2.56 -7.13
C PHE A 113 10.72 1.77 -7.50
N MET A 114 10.13 2.06 -8.66
CA MET A 114 8.93 1.36 -9.14
C MET A 114 9.18 -0.12 -9.38
N GLN A 115 10.30 -0.48 -9.99
CA GLN A 115 10.68 -1.88 -10.22
C GLN A 115 10.90 -2.64 -8.91
N LYS A 116 11.57 -2.02 -7.92
CA LYS A 116 11.87 -2.68 -6.63
C LYS A 116 10.60 -3.09 -5.86
N TYR A 117 9.54 -2.31 -5.96
CA TYR A 117 8.28 -2.57 -5.26
C TYR A 117 7.14 -3.04 -6.19
N ALA A 118 7.47 -3.32 -7.45
CA ALA A 118 6.53 -3.68 -8.52
C ALA A 118 5.29 -2.77 -8.54
N ILE A 119 5.53 -1.46 -8.42
CA ILE A 119 4.46 -0.45 -8.41
C ILE A 119 3.74 -0.50 -9.77
N PRO A 120 2.41 -0.55 -9.80
CA PRO A 120 1.65 -0.51 -11.04
C PRO A 120 2.03 0.69 -11.92
N THR A 121 2.24 0.45 -13.22
CA THR A 121 2.74 1.47 -14.16
C THR A 121 1.81 2.69 -14.27
N HIS A 122 0.50 2.51 -14.10
CA HIS A 122 -0.44 3.63 -14.11
C HIS A 122 -0.23 4.63 -12.96
N LEU A 123 0.55 4.28 -11.93
CA LEU A 123 0.93 5.18 -10.83
C LEU A 123 2.24 5.94 -11.10
N GLU A 124 2.91 5.74 -12.22
CA GLU A 124 4.19 6.38 -12.54
C GLU A 124 4.12 7.91 -12.40
N ASN A 125 3.09 8.54 -12.97
CA ASN A 125 2.89 9.99 -12.84
C ASN A 125 2.74 10.44 -11.38
N ARG A 126 2.13 9.62 -10.51
CA ARG A 126 2.01 9.91 -9.08
C ARG A 126 3.35 9.78 -8.37
N VAL A 127 4.12 8.74 -8.69
CA VAL A 127 5.48 8.56 -8.16
C VAL A 127 6.37 9.75 -8.54
N CYS A 128 6.35 10.15 -9.83
CA CYS A 128 7.06 11.34 -10.32
C CYS A 128 6.67 12.59 -9.55
N PHE A 129 5.37 12.83 -9.36
CA PHE A 129 4.88 13.99 -8.64
C PHE A 129 5.37 14.02 -7.18
N LEU A 130 5.21 12.91 -6.44
CA LEU A 130 5.59 12.84 -5.02
C LEU A 130 7.09 13.01 -4.81
N ILE A 131 7.93 12.37 -5.63
CA ILE A 131 9.40 12.48 -5.54
C ILE A 131 9.90 13.92 -5.72
N ASN A 132 9.18 14.74 -6.49
CA ASN A 132 9.56 16.12 -6.76
C ASN A 132 8.91 17.15 -5.82
N THR A 133 7.95 16.73 -4.98
CA THR A 133 7.17 17.64 -4.11
C THR A 133 7.39 17.42 -2.62
N LEU A 134 7.90 16.25 -2.23
CA LEU A 134 8.28 15.90 -0.86
C LEU A 134 9.79 16.11 -0.65
#